data_AF-X0SPU7-F1
#
_entry.id   AF-X0SPU7-F1
#
_cell.length_a   1.000
_cell.length_b   1.000
_cell.length_c   1.000
_cell.angle_alpha   90.00
_cell.angle_beta   90.00
_cell.angle_gamma   90.00
#
_symmetry.space_group_name_H-M   'P 1'
#
loop_
_entity.id
_entity.type
_entity.pdbx_description
1 polymer ?
#
loop_
_entity_poly.entity_id
_entity_poly.type
_entity_poly.pdbx_seq_one_letter_code
_entity_poly.pdbx_strand_id
1 'polypeptide(L)' 'MVKEKIKIKIDEVELEGKRKEFKSGREGYGCYGIIKIDGYPYRLSLNLIAL' A
#
# COMPACT_ATOMS: atom_id res chain seq x y z
N MET A 1 -10.19 18.80 12.15
CA MET A 1 -9.74 17.39 12.02
C MET A 1 -8.29 17.30 12.47
N VAL A 2 -8.03 16.61 13.58
CA VAL A 2 -6.67 16.32 14.03
C VAL A 2 -6.15 15.18 13.16
N LYS A 3 -4.98 15.34 12.53
CA LYS A 3 -4.33 14.26 11.78
C LYS A 3 -3.50 13.45 12.77
N GLU A 4 -3.96 12.25 13.09
CA GLU A 4 -3.19 11.31 13.92
C GLU A 4 -2.13 10.60 13.06
N LYS A 5 -0.93 10.43 13.61
CA LYS A 5 0.14 9.66 12.96
C LYS A 5 0.03 8.22 13.42
N ILE A 6 -0.24 7.31 12.49
CA ILE A 6 -0.29 5.86 12.75
C ILE A 6 1.00 5.25 12.23
N LYS A 7 1.73 4.51 13.08
CA LYS A 7 2.93 3.75 12.70
C LYS A 7 2.52 2.30 12.45
N ILE A 8 2.58 1.86 11.20
CA ILE A 8 2.25 0.48 10.81
C ILE A 8 3.56 -0.23 10.45
N LYS A 9 3.86 -1.35 11.11
CA LYS A 9 4.93 -2.28 10.72
C LYS A 9 4.27 -3.47 10.05
N ILE A 10 4.61 -3.69 8.77
CA ILE A 10 4.08 -4.81 7.98
C ILE A 10 5.25 -5.77 7.80
N ASP A 11 5.29 -6.84 8.60
CA ASP A 11 6.30 -7.88 8.44
C ASP A 11 5.81 -8.88 7.38
N GLU A 12 6.60 -9.03 6.30
CA GLU A 12 6.45 -10.02 5.22
C GLU A 12 5.03 -10.19 4.66
N VAL A 13 4.48 -9.14 4.04
CA VAL A 13 3.24 -9.25 3.27
C VAL A 13 3.55 -9.28 1.78
N GLU A 14 3.16 -10.36 1.13
CA GLU A 14 3.09 -10.45 -0.31
C GLU A 14 1.82 -9.75 -0.80
N LEU A 15 1.99 -8.73 -1.65
CA LEU A 15 0.89 -7.98 -2.24
C LEU A 15 0.87 -8.23 -3.74
N GLU A 16 -0.30 -8.55 -4.29
CA GLU A 16 -0.48 -8.59 -5.73
C GLU A 16 -0.40 -7.17 -6.30
N GLY A 17 0.52 -6.97 -7.23
CA GLY A 17 0.77 -5.69 -7.88
C GLY A 17 0.50 -5.78 -9.39
N LYS A 18 -0.24 -4.80 -9.93
CA LYS A 18 -0.35 -4.61 -11.38
C LYS A 18 0.53 -3.44 -11.81
N ARG A 19 1.44 -3.69 -12.77
CA ARG A 19 2.22 -2.62 -13.40
C ARG A 19 1.27 -1.69 -14.15
N LYS A 20 1.42 -0.37 -13.94
CA LYS A 20 0.60 0.65 -14.60
C LYS A 20 1.36 1.98 -14.68
N GLU A 21 0.93 2.81 -15.62
CA GLU A 21 1.31 4.22 -15.66
C GLU A 21 0.39 5.02 -14.74
N PHE A 22 0.97 5.88 -13.91
CA PHE A 22 0.23 6.77 -13.01
C PHE A 22 -0.12 8.09 -13.70
N LYS A 23 -1.08 8.84 -13.15
CA LYS A 23 -1.46 10.18 -13.65
C LYS A 23 -0.29 11.17 -13.72
N SER A 24 0.80 10.89 -13.01
CA SER A 24 2.05 11.65 -13.06
C SER A 24 2.94 11.32 -14.27
N GLY A 25 2.55 10.38 -15.13
CA GLY A 25 3.36 9.85 -16.24
C GLY A 25 4.46 8.88 -15.79
N ARG A 26 4.54 8.57 -14.49
CA ARG A 26 5.52 7.61 -13.95
C ARG A 26 4.98 6.20 -14.02
N GLU A 27 5.84 5.25 -14.36
CA GLU A 27 5.53 3.83 -14.24
C GLU A 27 5.74 3.32 -12.82
N GLY A 28 4.96 2.33 -12.43
CA GLY A 28 5.16 1.61 -11.18
C GLY A 28 4.12 0.51 -10.99
N TYR A 29 3.92 0.11 -9.75
CA TYR A 29 2.99 -0.95 -9.38
C TYR A 29 1.87 -0.40 -8.50
N GLY A 30 0.62 -0.60 -8.92
CA GLY A 30 -0.52 -0.48 -8.02
C GLY A 30 -0.70 -1.80 -7.28
N CYS A 31 -0.47 -1.80 -5.97
CA CYS A 31 -0.58 -2.97 -5.11
C CYS A 31 -1.84 -2.87 -4.24
N TYR A 32 -2.56 -3.99 -4.14
CA TYR A 32 -3.76 -4.11 -3.33
C TYR A 32 -3.68 -5.40 -2.52
N GLY A 33 -4.09 -5.34 -1.25
CA GLY A 33 -4.14 -6.54 -0.42
C GLY A 33 -4.85 -6.32 0.90
N ILE A 34 -4.88 -7.38 1.69
CA ILE A 34 -5.38 -7.35 3.07
C ILE A 34 -4.18 -7.58 3.99
N ILE A 35 -3.98 -6.66 4.93
CA ILE A 35 -3.02 -6.82 6.03
C ILE A 35 -3.78 -7.12 7.32
N LYS A 36 -3.15 -7.76 8.29
CA LYS A 36 -3.73 -7.96 9.62
C LYS A 36 -2.98 -7.11 10.64
N ILE A 37 -3.69 -6.29 11.40
CA ILE A 37 -3.17 -5.53 12.54
C ILE A 37 -3.94 -6.02 13.76
N ASP A 38 -3.24 -6.54 14.76
CA ASP A 38 -3.84 -7.15 15.97
C ASP A 38 -4.94 -8.19 15.66
N GLY A 39 -4.71 -8.98 14.60
CA GLY A 39 -5.66 -9.99 14.12
C GLY A 39 -6.83 -9.45 13.28
N TYR A 40 -7.03 -8.12 13.25
CA TYR A 40 -8.10 -7.49 12.47
C TYR A 40 -7.66 -7.22 11.02
N PRO A 41 -8.45 -7.60 10.00
CA PRO A 41 -8.10 -7.38 8.60
C PRO A 41 -8.34 -5.94 8.16
N TYR A 42 -7.35 -5.34 7.51
CA TYR A 42 -7.42 -4.02 6.89
C TYR A 42 -7.11 -4.14 5.41
N ARG A 43 -7.87 -3.43 4.58
CA ARG A 43 -7.54 -3.28 3.15
C ARG A 43 -6.44 -2.23 3.00
N LEU A 44 -5.35 -2.62 2.34
CA LEU A 44 -4.25 -1.73 1.97
C LEU A 44 -4.24 -1.53 0.45
N SER A 45 -4.10 -0.27 0.03
CA SER A 45 -3.93 0.11 -1.37
C SER A 45 -2.73 1.05 -1.45
N LEU A 46 -1.70 0.69 -2.19
CA LEU A 46 -0.46 1.45 -2.27
C LEU A 46 0.08 1.50 -3.70
N ASN A 47 0.79 2.59 -3.99
CA ASN A 47 1.43 2.81 -5.29
C ASN A 47 2.93 2.80 -5.07
N LEU A 48 3.63 1.82 -5.65
CA LEU A 48 5.08 1.75 -5.66
C LEU A 48 5.58 2.41 -6.95
N ILE A 49 6.29 3.53 -6.80
CA ILE A 49 6.83 4.31 -7.92
C ILE A 49 8.32 4.47 -7.64
N ALA A 50 9.17 4.14 -8.61
CA ALA A 50 10.61 4.40 -8.49
C ALA A 50 10.86 5.91 -8.37
N LEU A 51 11.76 6.29 -7.46
CA LEU A 51 12.10 7.70 -7.20
C LEU A 51 13.09 8.24 -8.23
#